data_AF-A0A850CDD7-F1
#
_entry.id   AF-A0A850CDD7-F1
#
_cell.length_a   1.000
_cell.length_b   1.000
_cell.length_c   1.000
_cell.angle_alpha   90.00
_cell.angle_beta   90.00
_cell.angle_gamma   90.00
#
_symmetry.space_group_name_H-M   'P 1'
#
loop_
_entity.id
_entity.type
_entity.pdbx_description
1 polymer ?
#
loop_
_entity_poly.entity_id
_entity_poly.type
_entity_poly.pdbx_seq_one_letter_code
_entity_poly.pdbx_strand_id
1 'polypeptide(L)'
;MVHGLAASAAVPRGMLVADAWSQLGDAVAPLSNASGRPLARTVKLLLDPLVLRPAQNPRFSGGVVAIEHVDALRNAILDAGPALAATAAWFQLLKRARRRAGVTEGHPQDLYFQRCYELAHVHGDPAALPGAAEIAAEAVAEVHAERGEVSVDGLRRFLTDPARSAELAGLLHDAWSQRPEPAAAEPHPGVAAFLDDCATAPDPRLWRALADAAVGTAEAASLDHPGVALGYGLTGRDRPAAPELGERASKRKLPKPFDRSIMERLFAA
;
A
#
# COMPACT_ATOMS: atom_id res chain seq x y z
N MET A 1 9.34 -25.85 -42.99
CA MET A 1 9.42 -26.32 -41.60
C MET A 1 8.94 -25.20 -40.68
N VAL A 2 7.67 -25.25 -40.31
CA VAL A 2 7.04 -24.25 -39.42
C VAL A 2 7.51 -24.57 -38.01
N HIS A 3 8.36 -23.72 -37.44
CA HIS A 3 8.71 -23.82 -36.02
C HIS A 3 7.47 -23.46 -35.22
N GLY A 4 6.95 -24.46 -34.50
CA GLY A 4 5.77 -24.32 -33.66
C GLY A 4 5.99 -23.26 -32.59
N LEU A 5 5.12 -22.24 -32.60
CA LEU A 5 4.77 -21.52 -31.39
C LEU A 5 4.08 -22.51 -30.47
N ALA A 6 4.85 -23.23 -29.65
CA ALA A 6 4.31 -23.81 -28.45
C ALA A 6 3.71 -22.65 -27.65
N ALA A 7 2.38 -22.61 -27.54
CA ALA A 7 1.74 -21.71 -26.60
C ALA A 7 2.38 -22.00 -25.24
N SER A 8 3.13 -21.04 -24.69
CA SER A 8 3.72 -21.15 -23.36
C SER A 8 2.58 -21.40 -22.39
N ALA A 9 2.39 -22.66 -22.00
CA ALA A 9 1.27 -23.04 -21.19
C ALA A 9 1.42 -22.36 -19.82
N ALA A 10 0.36 -21.70 -19.38
CA ALA A 10 0.32 -20.91 -18.16
C ALA A 10 -0.85 -21.39 -17.30
N VAL A 11 -0.63 -21.45 -16.00
CA VAL A 11 -1.60 -21.96 -15.03
C VAL A 11 -2.21 -20.79 -14.26
N PRO A 12 -3.53 -20.77 -14.00
CA PRO A 12 -4.14 -19.74 -13.16
C PRO A 12 -3.49 -19.67 -11.78
N ARG A 13 -2.99 -18.49 -11.40
CA ARG A 13 -2.28 -18.28 -10.13
C ARG A 13 -3.11 -18.69 -8.92
N GLY A 14 -4.39 -18.33 -8.92
CA GLY A 14 -5.31 -18.67 -7.83
C GLY A 14 -5.49 -20.17 -7.61
N MET A 15 -5.37 -20.98 -8.69
CA MET A 15 -5.41 -22.43 -8.60
C MET A 15 -4.15 -22.98 -7.93
N LEU A 16 -2.97 -22.48 -8.33
CA LEU A 16 -1.69 -22.89 -7.72
C LEU A 16 -1.62 -22.53 -6.24
N VAL A 17 -2.06 -21.32 -5.88
CA VAL A 17 -2.12 -20.88 -4.47
C VAL A 17 -3.06 -21.75 -3.67
N ALA A 18 -4.25 -22.06 -4.20
CA ALA A 18 -5.22 -22.92 -3.50
C ALA A 18 -4.69 -24.35 -3.32
N ASP A 19 -4.04 -24.91 -4.34
CA ASP A 19 -3.47 -26.26 -4.31
C ASP A 19 -2.33 -26.36 -3.28
N ALA A 20 -1.34 -25.47 -3.35
CA ALA A 20 -0.23 -25.45 -2.39
C ALA A 20 -0.72 -25.18 -0.95
N TRP A 21 -1.69 -24.29 -0.79
CA TRP A 21 -2.27 -23.99 0.53
C TRP A 21 -3.00 -25.19 1.13
N SER A 22 -3.74 -25.96 0.32
CA SER A 22 -4.46 -27.15 0.81
C SER A 22 -3.53 -28.22 1.39
N GLN A 23 -2.30 -28.30 0.89
CA GLN A 23 -1.27 -29.22 1.37
C GLN A 23 -0.71 -28.84 2.75
N LEU A 24 -0.91 -27.60 3.20
CA LEU A 24 -0.52 -27.16 4.56
C LEU A 24 -1.45 -27.75 5.64
N GLY A 25 -2.61 -28.26 5.26
CA GLY A 25 -3.55 -28.94 6.15
C GLY A 25 -4.18 -28.03 7.22
N ASP A 26 -4.64 -28.64 8.31
CA ASP A 26 -5.43 -27.97 9.34
C ASP A 26 -4.64 -26.95 10.18
N ALA A 27 -3.31 -27.00 10.13
CA ALA A 27 -2.43 -26.09 10.87
C ALA A 27 -2.65 -24.61 10.48
N VAL A 28 -3.14 -24.36 9.25
CA VAL A 28 -3.46 -23.01 8.75
C VAL A 28 -4.95 -22.68 8.79
N ALA A 29 -5.80 -23.53 9.38
CA ALA A 29 -7.26 -23.34 9.42
C ALA A 29 -7.72 -21.94 9.89
N PRO A 30 -7.10 -21.28 10.90
CA PRO A 30 -7.42 -19.89 11.27
C PRO A 30 -7.27 -18.84 10.16
N LEU A 31 -6.50 -19.15 9.12
CA LEU A 31 -6.19 -18.31 7.97
C LEU A 31 -6.92 -18.79 6.69
N SER A 32 -7.79 -19.81 6.83
CA SER A 32 -8.53 -20.46 5.74
C SER A 32 -10.02 -20.14 5.79
N ASN A 33 -10.69 -20.29 4.65
CA ASN A 33 -12.15 -20.32 4.56
C ASN A 33 -12.70 -21.74 4.80
N ALA A 34 -14.04 -21.88 4.76
CA ALA A 34 -14.72 -23.16 4.98
C ALA A 34 -14.37 -24.26 3.95
N SER A 35 -13.80 -23.89 2.79
CA SER A 35 -13.35 -24.82 1.75
C SER A 35 -11.85 -25.15 1.88
N GLY A 36 -11.19 -24.79 2.98
CA GLY A 36 -9.76 -25.03 3.18
C GLY A 36 -8.84 -24.17 2.29
N ARG A 37 -9.37 -23.14 1.63
CA ARG A 37 -8.59 -22.20 0.80
C ARG A 37 -8.18 -20.98 1.62
N PRO A 38 -7.09 -20.26 1.27
CA PRO A 38 -6.71 -19.07 2.00
C PRO A 38 -7.82 -18.01 1.90
N LEU A 39 -8.03 -17.26 2.98
CA LEU A 39 -8.90 -16.08 2.94
C LEU A 39 -8.34 -15.05 1.95
N ALA A 40 -9.21 -14.20 1.38
CA ALA A 40 -8.76 -13.11 0.51
C ALA A 40 -7.71 -12.21 1.21
N ARG A 41 -7.88 -11.96 2.51
CA ARG A 41 -6.90 -11.22 3.32
C ARG A 41 -5.64 -12.01 3.64
N THR A 42 -5.70 -13.34 3.72
CA THR A 42 -4.50 -14.18 3.85
C THR A 42 -3.62 -14.03 2.62
N VAL A 43 -4.21 -14.01 1.43
CA VAL A 43 -3.47 -13.72 0.19
C VAL A 43 -2.90 -12.30 0.24
N LYS A 44 -3.76 -11.30 0.48
CA LYS A 44 -3.39 -9.87 0.42
C LYS A 44 -2.38 -9.43 1.48
N LEU A 45 -2.46 -9.96 2.70
CA LEU A 45 -1.70 -9.44 3.85
C LEU A 45 -0.55 -10.35 4.28
N LEU A 46 -0.56 -11.63 3.88
CA LEU A 46 0.49 -12.59 4.22
C LEU A 46 1.20 -13.08 2.96
N LEU A 47 0.48 -13.76 2.06
CA LEU A 47 1.14 -14.45 0.95
C LEU A 47 1.82 -13.47 0.00
N ASP A 48 1.11 -12.48 -0.51
CA ASP A 48 1.66 -11.53 -1.46
C ASP A 48 2.81 -10.71 -0.84
N PRO A 49 2.64 -10.03 0.31
CA PRO A 49 3.71 -9.17 0.82
C PRO A 49 4.87 -9.90 1.50
N LEU A 50 4.67 -11.09 2.09
CA LEU A 50 5.67 -11.71 2.97
C LEU A 50 6.26 -13.01 2.41
N VAL A 51 5.46 -13.81 1.69
CA VAL A 51 5.88 -15.13 1.17
C VAL A 51 6.29 -15.04 -0.31
N LEU A 52 5.37 -14.66 -1.19
CA LEU A 52 5.56 -14.63 -2.63
C LEU A 52 6.30 -13.37 -3.10
N ARG A 53 6.08 -12.24 -2.42
CA ARG A 53 6.72 -10.95 -2.68
C ARG A 53 6.76 -10.58 -4.17
N PRO A 54 5.63 -10.43 -4.87
CA PRO A 54 5.61 -10.24 -6.33
C PRO A 54 6.43 -9.04 -6.83
N ALA A 55 6.61 -8.00 -6.01
CA ALA A 55 7.51 -6.88 -6.33
C ALA A 55 8.99 -7.32 -6.46
N GLN A 56 9.42 -8.29 -5.65
CA GLN A 56 10.77 -8.87 -5.68
C GLN A 56 10.85 -10.12 -6.57
N ASN A 57 9.71 -10.79 -6.78
CA ASN A 57 9.57 -11.96 -7.65
C ASN A 57 8.50 -11.70 -8.73
N PRO A 58 8.79 -10.87 -9.77
CA PRO A 58 7.81 -10.50 -10.78
C PRO A 58 7.13 -11.68 -11.50
N ARG A 59 7.83 -12.82 -11.58
CA ARG A 59 7.31 -14.10 -12.08
C ARG A 59 6.05 -14.61 -11.36
N PHE A 60 5.74 -14.09 -10.17
CA PHE A 60 4.55 -14.47 -9.37
C PHE A 60 3.43 -13.41 -9.40
N SER A 61 3.60 -12.29 -10.11
CA SER A 61 2.69 -11.13 -10.08
C SER A 61 1.43 -11.28 -10.92
N GLY A 62 1.48 -12.04 -12.01
CA GLY A 62 0.39 -12.16 -12.98
C GLY A 62 -0.80 -12.99 -12.49
N GLY A 63 -1.97 -12.82 -13.12
CA GLY A 63 -3.13 -13.69 -12.89
C GLY A 63 -2.91 -15.14 -13.35
N VAL A 64 -1.91 -15.34 -14.20
CA VAL A 64 -1.40 -16.65 -14.64
C VAL A 64 0.10 -16.72 -14.37
N VAL A 65 0.61 -17.93 -14.15
CA VAL A 65 2.03 -18.21 -13.91
C VAL A 65 2.51 -19.16 -15.00
N ALA A 66 3.64 -18.83 -15.62
CA ALA A 66 4.26 -19.67 -16.63
C ALA A 66 4.65 -21.03 -16.05
N ILE A 67 4.53 -22.11 -16.84
CA ILE A 67 4.76 -23.48 -16.37
C ILE A 67 6.11 -23.65 -15.67
N GLU A 68 7.18 -23.02 -16.18
CA GLU A 68 8.52 -23.07 -15.60
C GLU A 68 8.64 -22.44 -14.20
N HIS A 69 7.60 -21.75 -13.73
CA HIS A 69 7.56 -21.09 -12.43
C HIS A 69 6.50 -21.68 -11.49
N VAL A 70 5.75 -22.68 -11.93
CA VAL A 70 4.71 -23.36 -11.13
C VAL A 70 5.31 -23.94 -9.85
N ASP A 71 6.38 -24.73 -9.97
CA ASP A 71 7.01 -25.37 -8.80
C ASP A 71 7.63 -24.35 -7.87
N ALA A 72 8.25 -23.30 -8.41
CA ALA A 72 8.83 -22.23 -7.60
C ALA A 72 7.77 -21.51 -6.75
N LEU A 73 6.58 -21.24 -7.30
CA LEU A 73 5.49 -20.64 -6.54
C LEU A 73 4.95 -21.60 -5.46
N ARG A 74 4.71 -22.87 -5.83
CA ARG A 74 4.20 -23.89 -4.90
C ARG A 74 5.17 -24.08 -3.73
N ASN A 75 6.45 -24.25 -4.01
CA ASN A 75 7.49 -24.44 -3.01
C ASN A 75 7.60 -23.23 -2.09
N ALA A 76 7.54 -22.00 -2.61
CA ALA A 76 7.55 -20.81 -1.76
C ALA A 76 6.43 -20.82 -0.68
N ILE A 77 5.24 -21.35 -1.01
CA ILE A 77 4.14 -21.48 -0.05
C ILE A 77 4.37 -22.65 0.91
N LEU A 78 4.79 -23.81 0.39
CA LEU A 78 5.02 -25.02 1.17
C LEU A 78 6.17 -24.83 2.17
N ASP A 79 7.27 -24.22 1.74
CA ASP A 79 8.44 -23.90 2.56
C ASP A 79 8.09 -22.91 3.68
N ALA A 80 7.15 -21.99 3.42
CA ALA A 80 6.61 -21.08 4.43
C ALA A 80 5.62 -21.74 5.40
N GLY A 81 5.26 -23.01 5.19
CA GLY A 81 4.25 -23.74 5.95
C GLY A 81 4.41 -23.67 7.47
N PRO A 82 5.59 -23.98 8.04
CA PRO A 82 5.81 -23.88 9.49
C PRO A 82 5.57 -22.48 10.05
N ALA A 83 6.03 -21.44 9.35
CA ALA A 83 5.81 -20.06 9.75
C ALA A 83 4.33 -19.66 9.64
N LEU A 84 3.63 -20.11 8.60
CA LEU A 84 2.19 -19.86 8.42
C LEU A 84 1.34 -20.58 9.49
N ALA A 85 1.73 -21.79 9.89
CA ALA A 85 1.09 -22.52 10.99
C ALA A 85 1.28 -21.78 12.33
N ALA A 86 2.51 -21.37 12.66
CA ALA A 86 2.78 -20.57 13.85
C ALA A 86 2.04 -19.22 13.80
N THR A 87 1.96 -18.57 12.64
CA THR A 87 1.17 -17.35 12.42
C THR A 87 -0.30 -17.57 12.75
N ALA A 88 -0.88 -18.70 12.30
CA ALA A 88 -2.26 -19.05 12.58
C ALA A 88 -2.52 -19.28 14.08
N ALA A 89 -1.57 -19.91 14.79
CA ALA A 89 -1.63 -20.10 16.23
C ALA A 89 -1.53 -18.77 17.00
N TRP A 90 -0.59 -17.90 16.63
CA TRP A 90 -0.47 -16.54 17.17
C TRP A 90 -1.75 -15.73 16.95
N PHE A 91 -2.37 -15.82 15.77
CA PHE A 91 -3.61 -15.10 15.49
C PHE A 91 -4.76 -15.50 16.44
N GLN A 92 -4.84 -16.77 16.81
CA GLN A 92 -5.83 -17.22 17.81
C GLN A 92 -5.51 -16.67 19.22
N LEU A 93 -4.25 -16.55 19.60
CA LEU A 93 -3.85 -15.90 20.85
C LEU A 93 -4.16 -14.40 20.85
N LEU A 94 -3.80 -13.67 19.80
CA LEU A 94 -4.08 -12.23 19.69
C LEU A 94 -5.60 -11.96 19.67
N LYS A 95 -6.41 -12.82 19.05
CA LYS A 95 -7.88 -12.73 19.15
C LYS A 95 -8.39 -12.93 20.59
N ARG A 96 -7.76 -13.78 21.39
CA ARG A 96 -8.13 -13.97 22.80
C ARG A 96 -7.68 -12.76 23.64
N ALA A 97 -6.46 -12.27 23.44
CA ALA A 97 -5.95 -11.07 24.09
C ALA A 97 -6.80 -9.83 23.76
N ARG A 98 -7.11 -9.61 22.48
CA ARG A 98 -8.03 -8.53 22.02
C ARG A 98 -9.36 -8.55 22.76
N ARG A 99 -9.98 -9.74 22.86
CA ARG A 99 -11.26 -9.91 23.55
C ARG A 99 -11.14 -9.60 25.05
N ARG A 100 -10.06 -10.03 25.70
CA ARG A 100 -9.78 -9.73 27.11
C ARG A 100 -9.56 -8.24 27.36
N ALA A 101 -8.92 -7.55 26.43
CA ALA A 101 -8.68 -6.11 26.49
C ALA A 101 -9.90 -5.25 26.11
N GLY A 102 -11.04 -5.86 25.73
CA GLY A 102 -12.24 -5.13 25.35
C GLY A 102 -12.13 -4.34 24.02
N VAL A 103 -11.10 -4.60 23.22
CA VAL A 103 -10.88 -3.91 21.95
C VAL A 103 -11.93 -4.34 20.93
N THR A 104 -12.71 -3.38 20.44
CA THR A 104 -13.76 -3.58 19.43
C THR A 104 -13.42 -2.97 18.07
N GLU A 105 -12.52 -1.99 18.03
CA GLU A 105 -12.13 -1.29 16.81
C GLU A 105 -11.24 -2.10 15.87
N GLY A 106 -11.35 -1.79 14.57
CA GLY A 106 -10.57 -2.39 13.49
C GLY A 106 -10.88 -3.86 13.21
N HIS A 107 -10.65 -4.28 11.96
CA HIS A 107 -10.84 -5.66 11.56
C HIS A 107 -9.63 -6.51 11.98
N PRO A 108 -9.78 -7.59 12.77
CA PRO A 108 -8.65 -8.32 13.36
C PRO A 108 -7.59 -8.82 12.37
N GLN A 109 -8.01 -9.22 11.16
CA GLN A 109 -7.07 -9.68 10.13
C GLN A 109 -6.22 -8.52 9.59
N ASP A 110 -6.82 -7.34 9.45
CA ASP A 110 -6.12 -6.14 8.95
C ASP A 110 -5.14 -5.61 10.00
N LEU A 111 -5.42 -5.84 11.28
CA LEU A 111 -4.57 -5.41 12.39
C LEU A 111 -3.44 -6.39 12.71
N TYR A 112 -3.71 -7.69 12.70
CA TYR A 112 -2.83 -8.65 13.37
C TYR A 112 -2.12 -9.63 12.45
N PHE A 113 -2.52 -9.79 11.19
CA PHE A 113 -1.90 -10.82 10.33
C PHE A 113 -0.39 -10.65 10.21
N GLN A 114 0.08 -9.45 9.85
CA GLN A 114 1.52 -9.20 9.71
C GLN A 114 2.26 -9.28 11.04
N ARG A 115 1.68 -8.75 12.13
CA ARG A 115 2.25 -8.88 13.48
C ARG A 115 2.35 -10.35 13.93
N CYS A 116 1.35 -11.18 13.62
CA CYS A 116 1.41 -12.62 13.91
C CYS A 116 2.50 -13.34 13.11
N TYR A 117 2.75 -12.92 11.88
CA TYR A 117 3.81 -13.48 11.04
C TYR A 117 5.20 -13.12 11.54
N GLU A 118 5.35 -11.89 12.04
CA GLU A 118 6.56 -11.45 12.74
C GLU A 118 6.78 -12.26 14.02
N LEU A 119 5.76 -12.38 14.88
CA LEU A 119 5.84 -13.19 16.11
C LEU A 119 6.19 -14.65 15.80
N ALA A 120 5.65 -15.22 14.72
CA ALA A 120 6.00 -16.56 14.27
C ALA A 120 7.48 -16.70 13.88
N HIS A 121 8.09 -15.67 13.28
CA HIS A 121 9.52 -15.68 12.94
C HIS A 121 10.42 -15.44 14.15
N VAL A 122 10.01 -14.57 15.05
CA VAL A 122 10.80 -14.21 16.24
C VAL A 122 10.74 -15.31 17.30
N HIS A 123 9.56 -15.90 17.49
CA HIS A 123 9.28 -16.79 18.63
C HIS A 123 8.85 -18.21 18.24
N GLY A 124 8.61 -18.49 16.96
CA GLY A 124 8.11 -19.80 16.52
C GLY A 124 6.66 -20.07 16.96
N ASP A 125 6.35 -21.34 17.20
CA ASP A 125 5.01 -21.78 17.62
C ASP A 125 4.73 -21.35 19.08
N PRO A 126 3.68 -20.56 19.33
CA PRO A 126 3.36 -20.12 20.68
C PRO A 126 2.94 -21.27 21.62
N ALA A 127 2.56 -22.44 21.12
CA ALA A 127 2.23 -23.59 21.96
C ALA A 127 3.45 -24.13 22.72
N ALA A 128 4.65 -23.94 22.16
CA ALA A 128 5.92 -24.36 22.77
C ALA A 128 6.57 -23.26 23.64
N LEU A 129 5.96 -22.07 23.72
CA LEU A 129 6.56 -20.89 24.31
C LEU A 129 5.90 -20.51 25.64
N PRO A 130 6.61 -20.62 26.78
CA PRO A 130 6.17 -20.02 28.03
C PRO A 130 5.98 -18.51 27.88
N GLY A 131 4.89 -17.96 28.42
CA GLY A 131 4.60 -16.52 28.31
C GLY A 131 4.00 -16.06 26.97
N ALA A 132 3.69 -16.96 26.04
CA ALA A 132 3.06 -16.57 24.75
C ALA A 132 1.76 -15.76 24.92
N ALA A 133 1.00 -15.98 26.00
CA ALA A 133 -0.21 -15.21 26.29
C ALA A 133 0.09 -13.76 26.71
N GLU A 134 1.21 -13.51 27.36
CA GLU A 134 1.67 -12.17 27.77
C GLU A 134 2.19 -11.41 26.55
N ILE A 135 3.04 -12.05 25.74
CA ILE A 135 3.52 -11.51 24.46
C ILE A 135 2.34 -11.14 23.55
N ALA A 136 1.32 -12.00 23.47
CA ALA A 136 0.12 -11.71 22.68
C ALA A 136 -0.68 -10.51 23.23
N ALA A 137 -0.68 -10.29 24.55
CA ALA A 137 -1.35 -9.15 25.17
C ALA A 137 -0.59 -7.84 24.92
N GLU A 138 0.73 -7.87 25.05
CA GLU A 138 1.62 -6.75 24.73
C GLU A 138 1.52 -6.35 23.26
N ALA A 139 1.61 -7.32 22.34
CA ALA A 139 1.45 -7.06 20.90
C ALA A 139 0.08 -6.45 20.55
N VAL A 140 -0.99 -6.81 21.26
CA VAL A 140 -2.28 -6.14 21.10
C VAL A 140 -2.22 -4.70 21.63
N ALA A 141 -1.63 -4.47 22.81
CA ALA A 141 -1.50 -3.12 23.36
C ALA A 141 -0.70 -2.20 22.43
N GLU A 142 0.43 -2.65 21.90
CA GLU A 142 1.29 -1.90 20.97
C GLU A 142 0.53 -1.47 19.69
N VAL A 143 -0.12 -2.42 19.01
CA VAL A 143 -0.85 -2.15 17.75
C VAL A 143 -1.94 -1.08 17.95
N HIS A 144 -2.53 -1.00 19.15
CA HIS A 144 -3.56 0.00 19.46
C HIS A 144 -2.98 1.30 20.03
N ALA A 145 -1.82 1.26 20.69
CA ALA A 145 -1.08 2.46 21.10
C ALA A 145 -0.59 3.26 19.88
N GLU A 146 0.06 2.61 18.92
CA GLU A 146 0.53 3.24 17.67
C GLU A 146 -0.60 3.90 16.86
N ARG A 147 -1.79 3.28 16.86
CA ARG A 147 -2.96 3.84 16.17
C ARG A 147 -3.65 4.97 16.94
N GLY A 148 -3.50 5.01 18.26
CA GLY A 148 -4.01 6.10 19.09
C GLY A 148 -3.39 7.45 18.71
N GLU A 149 -2.13 7.44 18.25
CA GLU A 149 -1.37 8.66 17.93
C GLU A 149 -1.74 9.27 16.57
N VAL A 150 -2.09 8.47 15.56
CA VAL A 150 -2.46 8.96 14.22
C VAL A 150 -3.67 8.19 13.66
N SER A 151 -4.88 8.65 13.97
CA SER A 151 -6.14 8.11 13.44
C SER A 151 -6.84 9.09 12.50
N VAL A 152 -7.72 8.61 11.61
CA VAL A 152 -8.52 9.49 10.73
C VAL A 152 -9.40 10.44 11.54
N ASP A 153 -9.94 9.97 12.66
CA ASP A 153 -10.73 10.79 13.56
C ASP A 153 -9.86 11.77 14.37
N GLY A 154 -8.65 11.37 14.75
CA GLY A 154 -7.63 12.26 15.32
C GLY A 154 -7.22 13.36 14.37
N LEU A 155 -6.93 13.01 13.12
CA LEU A 155 -6.62 13.96 12.04
C LEU A 155 -7.81 14.88 11.77
N ARG A 156 -9.04 14.35 11.70
CA ARG A 156 -10.23 15.19 11.54
C ARG A 156 -10.34 16.18 12.69
N ARG A 157 -10.24 15.72 13.93
CA ARG A 157 -10.30 16.58 15.13
C ARG A 157 -9.22 17.66 15.09
N PHE A 158 -8.00 17.31 14.69
CA PHE A 158 -6.88 18.23 14.55
C PHE A 158 -7.15 19.30 13.47
N LEU A 159 -7.66 18.90 12.30
CA LEU A 159 -7.94 19.83 11.19
C LEU A 159 -9.18 20.69 11.43
N THR A 160 -10.12 20.26 12.28
CA THR A 160 -11.33 21.03 12.64
C THR A 160 -11.20 21.82 13.94
N ASP A 161 -10.09 21.68 14.68
CA ASP A 161 -9.83 22.50 15.86
C ASP A 161 -9.65 23.96 15.42
N PRO A 162 -10.45 24.92 15.92
CA PRO A 162 -10.44 26.28 15.38
C PRO A 162 -9.07 26.97 15.42
N ALA A 163 -8.26 26.73 16.47
CA ALA A 163 -6.94 27.33 16.58
C ALA A 163 -5.98 26.72 15.55
N ARG A 164 -6.01 25.39 15.40
CA ARG A 164 -5.20 24.69 14.40
C ARG A 164 -5.64 24.99 12.98
N SER A 165 -6.94 25.05 12.70
CA SER A 165 -7.45 25.41 11.39
C SER A 165 -6.99 26.81 10.98
N ALA A 166 -7.03 27.78 11.90
CA ALA A 166 -6.56 29.14 11.62
C ALA A 166 -5.05 29.18 11.36
N GLU A 167 -4.26 28.49 12.18
CA GLU A 167 -2.80 28.36 12.00
C GLU A 167 -2.47 27.75 10.62
N LEU A 168 -3.06 26.61 10.29
CA LEU A 168 -2.81 25.90 9.04
C LEU A 168 -3.32 26.68 7.81
N ALA A 169 -4.45 27.39 7.93
CA ALA A 169 -4.94 28.26 6.86
C ALA A 169 -4.00 29.44 6.62
N GLY A 170 -3.41 30.01 7.67
CA GLY A 170 -2.37 31.03 7.57
C GLY A 170 -1.13 30.50 6.83
N LEU A 171 -0.62 29.33 7.23
CA LEU A 171 0.52 28.70 6.57
C LEU A 171 0.25 28.40 5.08
N LEU A 172 -0.95 27.92 4.75
CA LEU A 172 -1.36 27.69 3.37
C LEU A 172 -1.43 29.00 2.57
N HIS A 173 -2.00 30.04 3.16
CA HIS A 173 -2.08 31.35 2.52
C HIS A 173 -0.69 31.91 2.24
N ASP A 174 0.20 31.90 3.24
CA ASP A 174 1.55 32.43 3.11
C ASP A 174 2.35 31.64 2.07
N ALA A 175 2.32 30.30 2.14
CA ALA A 175 3.00 29.45 1.16
C ALA A 175 2.46 29.66 -0.27
N TRP A 176 1.16 29.88 -0.42
CA TRP A 176 0.55 30.10 -1.73
C TRP A 176 0.88 31.48 -2.31
N SER A 177 0.87 32.51 -1.46
CA SER A 177 1.18 33.90 -1.82
C SER A 177 2.66 34.10 -2.13
N GLN A 178 3.55 33.30 -1.55
CA GLN A 178 5.01 33.35 -1.77
C GLN A 178 5.49 32.46 -2.91
N ARG A 179 4.59 31.83 -3.68
CA ARG A 179 5.01 31.01 -4.83
C ARG A 179 5.76 31.88 -5.84
N PRO A 180 6.89 31.39 -6.38
CA PRO A 180 7.60 32.11 -7.41
C PRO A 180 6.70 32.27 -8.64
N GLU A 181 6.75 33.45 -9.26
CA GLU A 181 6.06 33.68 -10.52
C GLU A 181 6.64 32.74 -11.59
N PRO A 182 5.80 32.14 -12.45
CA PRO A 182 6.31 31.27 -13.50
C PRO A 182 7.23 32.07 -14.42
N ALA A 183 8.52 31.73 -14.40
CA ALA A 183 9.41 32.17 -15.46
C ALA A 183 9.03 31.43 -16.75
N ALA A 184 9.01 32.14 -17.87
CA ALA A 184 8.90 31.49 -19.17
C ALA A 184 10.17 30.64 -19.40
N ALA A 185 10.05 29.33 -19.14
CA ALA A 185 11.09 28.35 -19.39
C ALA A 185 10.70 27.52 -20.62
N GLU A 186 11.68 27.24 -21.49
CA GLU A 186 11.49 26.28 -22.57
C GLU A 186 11.45 24.85 -22.01
N PRO A 187 10.62 23.95 -22.58
CA PRO A 187 10.57 22.56 -22.14
C PRO A 187 11.93 21.88 -22.16
N HIS A 188 12.35 21.32 -21.02
CA HIS A 188 13.62 20.64 -20.90
C HIS A 188 13.57 19.30 -21.65
N PRO A 189 14.40 19.08 -22.68
CA PRO A 189 14.30 17.91 -23.57
C PRO A 189 14.51 16.58 -22.83
N GLY A 190 15.24 16.60 -21.72
CA GLY A 190 15.44 15.42 -20.88
C GLY A 190 14.15 14.86 -20.25
N VAL A 191 13.10 15.68 -20.05
CA VAL A 191 11.82 15.20 -19.51
C VAL A 191 11.11 14.31 -20.54
N ALA A 192 11.01 14.77 -21.79
CA ALA A 192 10.43 13.97 -22.87
C ALA A 192 11.20 12.66 -23.07
N ALA A 193 12.53 12.75 -23.17
CA ALA A 193 13.41 11.58 -23.31
C ALA A 193 13.24 10.57 -22.15
N PHE A 194 13.04 11.05 -20.91
CA PHE A 194 12.76 10.16 -19.79
C PHE A 194 11.38 9.51 -19.91
N LEU A 195 10.34 10.27 -20.24
CA LEU A 195 8.97 9.76 -20.33
C LEU A 195 8.77 8.74 -21.45
N ASP A 196 9.54 8.82 -22.54
CA ASP A 196 9.47 7.88 -23.65
C ASP A 196 9.84 6.44 -23.24
N ASP A 197 10.81 6.28 -22.33
CA ASP A 197 11.37 4.97 -21.96
C ASP A 197 11.05 4.53 -20.52
N CYS A 198 10.59 5.43 -19.64
CA CYS A 198 10.51 5.14 -18.19
C CYS A 198 9.59 3.97 -17.81
N ALA A 199 8.61 3.64 -18.65
CA ALA A 199 7.68 2.55 -18.40
C ALA A 199 8.29 1.15 -18.63
N THR A 200 9.33 1.05 -19.46
CA THR A 200 9.90 -0.23 -19.91
C THR A 200 11.39 -0.37 -19.56
N ALA A 201 12.14 0.72 -19.60
CA ALA A 201 13.57 0.76 -19.33
C ALA A 201 13.97 2.11 -18.70
N PRO A 202 13.57 2.39 -17.44
CA PRO A 202 13.87 3.67 -16.80
C PRO A 202 15.39 3.88 -16.66
N ASP A 203 15.90 5.01 -17.17
CA ASP A 203 17.28 5.45 -16.96
C ASP A 203 17.41 6.14 -15.58
N PRO A 204 18.05 5.49 -14.58
CA PRO A 204 18.15 6.06 -13.23
C PRO A 204 19.10 7.26 -13.18
N ARG A 205 20.05 7.38 -14.11
CA ARG A 205 21.00 8.50 -14.18
C ARG A 205 20.30 9.74 -14.72
N LEU A 206 19.54 9.59 -15.79
CA LEU A 206 18.72 10.67 -16.33
C LEU A 206 17.67 11.14 -15.31
N TRP A 207 16.97 10.20 -14.66
CA TRP A 207 16.04 10.53 -13.57
C TRP A 207 16.72 11.33 -12.46
N ARG A 208 17.89 10.87 -11.99
CA ARG A 208 18.66 11.58 -10.95
C ARG A 208 19.02 12.99 -11.41
N ALA A 209 19.54 13.16 -12.62
CA ALA A 209 19.93 14.46 -13.14
C ALA A 209 18.73 15.44 -13.23
N LEU A 210 17.57 14.97 -13.71
CA LEU A 210 16.34 15.77 -13.78
C LEU A 210 15.84 16.18 -12.39
N ALA A 211 15.90 15.25 -11.43
CA ALA A 211 15.50 15.49 -10.04
C ALA A 211 16.44 16.48 -9.33
N ASP A 212 17.76 16.30 -9.48
CA ASP A 212 18.77 17.15 -8.85
C ASP A 212 18.71 18.59 -9.39
N ALA A 213 18.38 18.76 -10.68
CA ALA A 213 18.15 20.06 -11.30
C ALA A 213 16.73 20.62 -11.09
N ALA A 214 15.88 19.93 -10.32
CA ALA A 214 14.48 20.31 -10.05
C ALA A 214 13.67 20.60 -11.32
N VAL A 215 13.98 19.93 -12.44
CA VAL A 215 13.40 20.21 -13.76
C VAL A 215 11.89 20.07 -13.73
N GLY A 216 11.36 19.01 -13.10
CA GLY A 216 9.91 18.82 -12.96
C GLY A 216 9.23 19.94 -12.17
N THR A 217 9.89 20.52 -11.17
CA THR A 217 9.37 21.66 -10.41
C THR A 217 9.38 22.94 -11.23
N ALA A 218 10.44 23.17 -12.02
CA ALA A 218 10.52 24.31 -12.93
C ALA A 218 9.44 24.23 -14.03
N GLU A 219 9.29 23.07 -14.68
CA GLU A 219 8.25 22.82 -15.69
C GLU A 219 6.84 22.97 -15.12
N ALA A 220 6.62 22.53 -13.87
CA ALA A 220 5.32 22.63 -13.22
C ALA A 220 4.88 24.10 -12.97
N ALA A 221 5.79 25.08 -13.02
CA ALA A 221 5.42 26.48 -12.92
C ALA A 221 4.47 26.91 -14.06
N SER A 222 4.61 26.31 -15.25
CA SER A 222 3.74 26.57 -16.40
C SER A 222 2.27 26.21 -16.14
N LEU A 223 1.98 25.36 -15.15
CA LEU A 223 0.62 24.96 -14.78
C LEU A 223 -0.20 26.13 -14.21
N ASP A 224 0.44 27.21 -13.77
CA ASP A 224 -0.22 28.43 -13.29
C ASP A 224 -0.63 29.37 -14.45
N HIS A 225 -0.17 29.12 -15.68
CA HIS A 225 -0.64 29.86 -16.86
C HIS A 225 -2.11 29.52 -17.17
N PRO A 226 -2.90 30.51 -17.64
CA PRO A 226 -4.29 30.30 -18.05
C PRO A 226 -4.47 29.10 -18.98
N GLY A 227 -5.41 28.23 -18.64
CA GLY A 227 -5.83 27.09 -19.44
C GLY A 227 -4.89 25.88 -19.44
N VAL A 228 -3.65 25.98 -18.97
CA VAL A 228 -2.67 24.87 -19.04
C VAL A 228 -3.09 23.70 -18.15
N ALA A 229 -3.27 23.93 -16.85
CA ALA A 229 -3.72 22.89 -15.93
C ALA A 229 -5.14 22.38 -16.23
N LEU A 230 -6.00 23.24 -16.80
CA LEU A 230 -7.32 22.85 -17.29
C LEU A 230 -7.22 21.88 -18.46
N GLY A 231 -6.34 22.15 -19.43
CA GLY A 231 -6.07 21.32 -20.60
C GLY A 231 -5.56 19.93 -20.23
N TYR A 232 -4.73 19.82 -19.18
CA TYR A 232 -4.31 18.55 -18.61
C TYR A 232 -5.38 17.86 -17.74
N GLY A 233 -6.55 18.47 -17.56
CA GLY A 233 -7.61 17.91 -16.73
C GLY A 233 -7.31 17.92 -15.22
N LEU A 234 -6.30 18.69 -14.78
CA LEU A 234 -5.85 18.74 -13.38
C LEU A 234 -6.74 19.63 -12.51
N THR A 235 -7.45 20.60 -13.12
CA THR A 235 -8.44 21.48 -12.48
C THR A 235 -9.64 21.73 -13.39
N GLY A 236 -10.76 22.17 -12.83
CA GLY A 236 -11.91 22.74 -13.55
C GLY A 236 -11.83 24.25 -13.76
N ARG A 237 -10.75 24.90 -13.30
CA ARG A 237 -10.56 26.36 -13.32
C ARG A 237 -9.55 26.77 -14.39
N ASP A 238 -9.61 28.03 -14.81
CA ASP A 238 -8.64 28.59 -15.76
C ASP A 238 -7.21 28.60 -15.20
N ARG A 239 -7.08 28.79 -13.88
CA ARG A 239 -5.83 28.64 -13.13
C ARG A 239 -6.05 27.81 -11.85
N PRO A 240 -5.03 27.07 -11.37
CA PRO A 240 -5.08 26.45 -10.04
C PRO A 240 -5.35 27.50 -8.95
N ALA A 241 -6.05 27.11 -7.88
CA ALA A 241 -6.24 27.97 -6.71
C ALA A 241 -5.62 27.32 -5.48
N ALA A 242 -5.41 28.14 -4.43
CA ALA A 242 -4.96 27.66 -3.14
C ALA A 242 -5.85 26.51 -2.66
N PRO A 243 -5.27 25.40 -2.19
CA PRO A 243 -6.07 24.32 -1.62
C PRO A 243 -6.68 24.78 -0.30
N GLU A 244 -7.93 24.38 -0.06
CA GLU A 244 -8.56 24.49 1.25
C GLU A 244 -8.11 23.33 2.14
N LEU A 245 -8.21 23.47 3.47
CA LEU A 245 -7.91 22.36 4.40
C LEU A 245 -8.87 21.19 4.19
N GLY A 246 -10.17 21.49 4.09
CA GLY A 246 -11.25 20.51 3.97
C GLY A 246 -11.51 19.71 5.25
N GLU A 247 -12.77 19.32 5.47
CA GLU A 247 -13.18 18.60 6.68
C GLU A 247 -13.38 17.09 6.46
N ARG A 248 -13.56 16.67 5.20
CA ARG A 248 -13.93 15.31 4.81
C ARG A 248 -13.24 14.91 3.50
N ALA A 249 -12.98 13.62 3.36
CA ALA A 249 -12.52 13.01 2.12
C ALA A 249 -13.47 11.88 1.72
N SER A 250 -13.95 11.88 0.48
CA SER A 250 -14.78 10.80 -0.07
C SER A 250 -14.16 10.25 -1.34
N LYS A 251 -13.83 8.95 -1.34
CA LYS A 251 -13.29 8.26 -2.53
C LYS A 251 -14.32 8.10 -3.66
N ARG A 252 -15.61 8.27 -3.40
CA ARG A 252 -16.68 8.07 -4.41
C ARG A 252 -16.82 9.24 -5.39
N LYS A 253 -16.34 10.43 -5.02
CA LYS A 253 -16.46 11.65 -5.83
C LYS A 253 -15.30 12.61 -5.52
N LEU A 254 -14.07 12.16 -5.80
CA LEU A 254 -12.90 13.02 -5.64
C LEU A 254 -12.89 14.12 -6.71
N PRO A 255 -12.68 15.39 -6.34
CA PRO A 255 -12.38 16.45 -7.29
C PRO A 255 -11.14 16.13 -8.13
N LYS A 256 -10.96 16.90 -9.21
CA LYS A 256 -9.72 16.89 -9.99
C LYS A 256 -8.51 17.20 -9.09
N PRO A 257 -7.30 16.71 -9.40
CA PRO A 257 -6.15 16.78 -8.50
C PRO A 257 -5.90 18.13 -7.81
N PHE A 258 -5.98 19.25 -8.55
CA PHE A 258 -5.74 20.59 -7.99
C PHE A 258 -6.95 21.22 -7.30
N ASP A 259 -8.15 20.66 -7.48
CA ASP A 259 -9.37 21.12 -6.83
C ASP A 259 -9.65 20.39 -5.50
N ARG A 260 -8.78 19.44 -5.12
CA ARG A 260 -8.86 18.71 -3.85
C ARG A 260 -8.36 19.56 -2.69
N SER A 261 -9.09 19.49 -1.59
CA SER A 261 -8.64 19.95 -0.27
C SER A 261 -7.42 19.15 0.23
N ILE A 262 -6.70 19.67 1.23
CA ILE A 262 -5.59 18.96 1.89
C ILE A 262 -6.06 17.62 2.45
N MET A 263 -7.23 17.60 3.10
CA MET A 263 -7.83 16.37 3.62
C MET A 263 -8.05 15.34 2.51
N GLU A 264 -8.60 15.74 1.35
CA GLU A 264 -8.80 14.81 0.23
C GLU A 264 -7.50 14.31 -0.39
N ARG A 265 -6.45 15.14 -0.43
CA ARG A 265 -5.13 14.74 -0.95
C ARG A 265 -4.48 13.63 -0.12
N LEU A 266 -4.66 13.65 1.21
CA LEU A 266 -4.13 12.63 2.12
C LEU A 266 -4.72 11.23 1.88
N PHE A 267 -5.93 11.12 1.34
CA PHE A 267 -6.62 9.84 1.12
C PHE A 267 -6.68 9.39 -0.34
N ALA A 268 -6.08 10.16 -1.26
CA ALA A 268 -6.13 9.92 -2.69
C ALA A 268 -4.84 9.28 -3.27
N ALA A 269 -3.87 8.94 -2.42
CA ALA A 269 -2.69 8.15 -2.77
C ALA A 269 -3.02 6.66 -2.96
#